data_AF-A0A520EET7-F1
#
_entry.id   AF-A0A520EET7-F1
#
_cell.length_a   1.000
_cell.length_b   1.000
_cell.length_c   1.000
_cell.angle_alpha   90.00
_cell.angle_beta   90.00
_cell.angle_gamma   90.00
#
_symmetry.space_group_name_H-M   'P 1'
#
loop_
_entity.id
_entity.type
_entity.pdbx_description
1 polymer ?
#
loop_
_entity_poly.entity_id
_entity_poly.type
_entity_poly.pdbx_seq_one_letter_code
_entity_poly.pdbx_strand_id
1 'polypeptide(L)'
;MRKTQVATAVAAAGLGIVGWWHPPVTHTDWAAWVQAVGVLAAIVWGLRLHAMSVGQNVRQAAQVAGMFATNMHWVFRELSDACGKQAWADYSVHRRILQEILVQGREVTLQSLDGRSLAMVGSLRAIAVEALEITEAHGEAGHTGQWLELHNYFEKRLPSISAWLSATGNPPETSGPTDYAGLRTSFGQLGNP
;
A
#
# COMPACT_ATOMS: atom_id res chain seq x y z
N MET A 1 -2.32 5.09 -24.40
CA MET A 1 -2.19 4.65 -25.81
C MET A 1 -2.08 5.83 -26.79
N ARG A 2 -2.94 6.86 -26.72
CA ARG A 2 -2.92 8.00 -27.65
C ARG A 2 -1.60 8.82 -27.65
N LYS A 3 -0.99 9.05 -26.47
CA LYS A 3 0.27 9.82 -26.35
C LYS A 3 1.50 9.08 -26.90
N THR A 4 1.58 7.77 -26.71
CA THR A 4 2.69 6.96 -27.23
C THR A 4 2.60 6.80 -28.74
N GLN A 5 1.38 6.70 -29.29
CA GLN A 5 1.14 6.69 -30.74
C GLN A 5 1.53 8.01 -31.40
N VAL A 6 1.30 9.15 -30.74
CA VAL A 6 1.74 10.47 -31.22
C VAL A 6 3.27 10.58 -31.17
N ALA A 7 3.91 10.10 -30.10
CA ALA A 7 5.37 10.13 -29.98
C ALA A 7 6.07 9.28 -31.05
N THR A 8 5.56 8.08 -31.36
CA THR A 8 6.09 7.27 -32.47
C THR A 8 5.81 7.89 -33.83
N ALA A 9 4.64 8.50 -34.04
CA ALA A 9 4.31 9.17 -35.29
C ALA A 9 5.22 10.39 -35.54
N VAL A 10 5.53 11.18 -34.50
CA VAL A 10 6.44 12.32 -34.59
C VAL A 10 7.88 11.86 -34.81
N ALA A 11 8.34 10.80 -34.13
CA ALA A 11 9.68 10.25 -34.34
C ALA A 11 9.85 9.67 -35.76
N ALA A 12 8.85 8.96 -36.28
CA ALA A 12 8.85 8.43 -37.63
C ALA A 12 8.79 9.54 -38.70
N ALA A 13 7.97 10.58 -38.49
CA ALA A 13 7.90 11.73 -39.38
C ALA A 13 9.23 12.52 -39.38
N GLY A 14 9.84 12.72 -38.21
CA GLY A 14 11.15 13.38 -38.09
C GLY A 14 12.25 12.61 -38.82
N LEU A 15 12.32 11.28 -38.64
CA LEU A 15 13.26 10.43 -39.38
C LEU A 15 13.01 10.47 -40.90
N GLY A 16 11.74 10.49 -41.33
CA GLY A 16 11.37 10.60 -42.74
C GLY A 16 11.80 11.94 -43.36
N ILE A 17 11.62 13.04 -42.63
CA ILE A 17 12.03 14.39 -43.08
C ILE A 17 13.56 14.49 -43.16
N VAL A 18 14.28 13.97 -42.16
CA VAL A 18 15.76 13.98 -42.16
C VAL A 18 16.31 13.07 -43.26
N GLY A 19 15.69 11.92 -43.52
CA GLY A 19 16.08 10.98 -44.58
C GLY A 19 15.81 11.51 -45.98
N TRP A 20 14.81 12.38 -46.13
CA TRP A 20 14.52 13.08 -47.39
C TRP A 20 15.54 14.18 -47.69
N TRP A 21 16.01 14.90 -46.67
CA TRP A 21 17.00 15.97 -46.82
C TRP A 21 18.45 15.47 -46.90
N HIS A 22 18.78 14.35 -46.24
CA HIS A 22 20.10 13.74 -46.28
C HIS A 22 20.00 12.23 -46.56
N PRO A 23 19.77 11.84 -47.83
CA PRO A 23 19.74 10.44 -48.19
C PRO A 23 21.14 9.82 -48.01
N PRO A 24 21.26 8.64 -47.36
CA PRO A 24 22.55 8.00 -47.16
C PRO A 24 23.16 7.58 -48.50
N VAL A 25 24.34 8.11 -48.81
CA VAL A 25 25.03 7.85 -50.08
C VAL A 25 26.15 6.82 -49.90
N THR A 26 26.64 6.65 -48.67
CA THR A 26 27.76 5.75 -48.35
C THR A 26 27.38 4.65 -47.35
N HIS A 27 28.15 3.54 -47.32
CA HIS A 27 27.92 2.43 -46.38
C HIS A 27 28.02 2.85 -44.91
N THR A 28 28.85 3.85 -44.59
CA THR A 28 28.98 4.43 -43.24
C THR A 28 27.75 5.23 -42.83
N ASP A 29 27.12 5.96 -43.76
CA ASP A 29 25.88 6.69 -43.48
C ASP A 29 24.74 5.73 -43.16
N TRP A 30 24.67 4.60 -43.87
CA TRP A 30 23.68 3.55 -43.59
C TRP A 30 23.84 2.95 -42.19
N ALA A 31 25.08 2.72 -41.75
CA ALA A 31 25.34 2.23 -40.39
C ALA A 31 24.86 3.24 -39.32
N ALA A 32 25.13 4.54 -39.53
CA ALA A 32 24.67 5.60 -38.64
C ALA A 32 23.14 5.70 -38.59
N TRP A 33 22.46 5.52 -39.72
CA TRP A 33 20.99 5.50 -39.80
C TRP A 33 20.39 4.32 -39.04
N VAL A 34 20.91 3.11 -39.24
CA VAL A 34 20.45 1.92 -38.52
C VAL A 34 20.66 2.09 -37.01
N GLN A 35 21.80 2.68 -36.61
CA GLN A 35 22.09 2.94 -35.21
C GLN A 35 21.15 4.00 -34.60
N ALA A 36 20.87 5.09 -35.32
CA ALA A 36 19.93 6.12 -34.88
C ALA A 36 18.50 5.57 -34.72
N VAL A 37 18.04 4.77 -35.68
CA VAL A 37 16.74 4.08 -35.60
C VAL A 37 16.71 3.10 -34.43
N GLY A 38 17.79 2.33 -34.23
CA GLY A 38 17.93 1.42 -33.10
C GLY A 38 17.85 2.13 -31.74
N VAL A 39 18.53 3.27 -31.58
CA VAL A 39 18.47 4.09 -30.37
C VAL A 39 17.07 4.63 -30.13
N LEU A 40 16.39 5.16 -31.15
CA LEU A 40 15.03 5.66 -31.03
C LEU A 40 14.05 4.54 -30.66
N ALA A 41 14.18 3.37 -31.29
CA ALA A 41 13.38 2.19 -30.94
C ALA A 41 13.63 1.75 -29.50
N ALA A 42 14.88 1.76 -29.04
CA ALA A 42 15.23 1.43 -27.65
C ALA A 42 14.63 2.43 -26.64
N ILE A 43 14.65 3.73 -26.93
CA ILE A 43 14.03 4.76 -26.09
C ILE A 43 12.51 4.56 -26.01
N VAL A 44 11.85 4.35 -27.15
CA VAL A 44 10.40 4.07 -27.19
C VAL A 44 10.06 2.80 -26.41
N TRP A 45 10.87 1.76 -26.55
CA TRP A 45 10.71 0.51 -25.80
C TRP A 45 10.90 0.71 -24.30
N GLY A 46 11.93 1.46 -23.88
CA GLY A 46 12.17 1.82 -22.48
C GLY A 46 11.02 2.61 -21.87
N LEU A 47 10.49 3.60 -22.58
CA LEU A 47 9.30 4.36 -22.14
C LEU A 47 8.06 3.46 -22.00
N ARG A 48 7.89 2.49 -22.90
CA ARG A 48 6.80 1.52 -22.82
C ARG A 48 6.94 0.60 -21.60
N LEU A 49 8.14 0.08 -21.35
CA LEU A 49 8.42 -0.74 -20.17
C LEU A 49 8.19 0.04 -18.87
N HIS A 50 8.66 1.29 -18.82
CA HIS A 50 8.44 2.17 -17.68
C HIS A 50 6.95 2.47 -17.44
N ALA A 51 6.19 2.71 -18.50
CA ALA A 51 4.73 2.90 -18.38
C ALA A 51 4.02 1.63 -17.86
N MET A 52 4.49 0.44 -18.22
CA MET A 52 3.94 -0.83 -17.73
C MET A 52 4.31 -1.06 -16.25
N SER A 53 5.54 -0.76 -15.84
CA SER A 53 5.97 -0.94 -14.45
C SER A 53 5.28 0.03 -13.48
N VAL A 54 5.02 1.28 -13.90
CA VAL A 54 4.27 2.25 -13.08
C VAL A 54 2.87 1.72 -12.75
N GLY A 55 2.17 1.12 -13.73
CA GLY A 55 0.84 0.54 -13.51
C GLY A 55 0.86 -0.65 -12.54
N GLN A 56 1.90 -1.49 -12.59
CA GLN A 56 2.06 -2.61 -11.67
C GLN A 56 2.38 -2.13 -10.25
N ASN A 57 3.26 -1.14 -10.10
CA ASN A 57 3.63 -0.57 -8.81
C ASN A 57 2.44 0.06 -8.08
N VAL A 58 1.55 0.76 -8.80
CA VAL A 58 0.33 1.34 -8.21
C VAL A 58 -0.62 0.25 -7.71
N ARG A 59 -0.82 -0.83 -8.48
CA ARG A 59 -1.67 -1.95 -8.06
C ARG A 59 -1.11 -2.67 -6.83
N GLN A 60 0.20 -2.91 -6.82
CA GLN A 60 0.86 -3.52 -5.67
C GLN A 60 0.77 -2.63 -4.43
N ALA A 61 0.96 -1.31 -4.58
CA ALA A 61 0.80 -0.36 -3.48
C ALA A 61 -0.65 -0.34 -2.94
N ALA A 62 -1.64 -0.36 -3.83
CA ALA A 62 -3.05 -0.45 -3.44
C ALA A 62 -3.37 -1.77 -2.70
N GLN A 63 -2.79 -2.89 -3.13
CA GLN A 63 -2.95 -4.18 -2.46
C GLN A 63 -2.33 -4.16 -1.06
N VAL A 64 -1.14 -3.59 -0.90
CA VAL A 64 -0.49 -3.43 0.41
C VAL A 64 -1.29 -2.50 1.32
N ALA A 65 -1.83 -1.40 0.78
CA ALA A 65 -2.73 -0.51 1.52
C ALA A 65 -4.02 -1.23 1.98
N GLY A 66 -4.58 -2.10 1.13
CA GLY A 66 -5.69 -2.97 1.48
C GLY A 66 -5.35 -3.92 2.62
N MET A 67 -4.21 -4.60 2.56
CA MET A 67 -3.73 -5.48 3.65
C MET A 67 -3.55 -4.73 4.97
N PHE A 68 -2.95 -3.53 4.93
CA PHE A 68 -2.82 -2.68 6.11
C PHE A 68 -4.19 -2.32 6.71
N ALA A 69 -5.14 -1.92 5.87
CA ALA A 69 -6.50 -1.59 6.32
C ALA A 69 -7.24 -2.79 6.91
N THR A 70 -7.08 -3.98 6.32
CA THR A 70 -7.67 -5.23 6.82
C THR A 70 -7.08 -5.59 8.18
N ASN A 71 -5.75 -5.54 8.33
CA ASN A 71 -5.09 -5.82 9.60
C ASN A 71 -5.52 -4.83 10.69
N MET A 72 -5.64 -3.55 10.34
CA MET A 72 -6.16 -2.49 11.22
C MET A 72 -7.60 -2.77 11.67
N HIS A 73 -8.47 -3.23 10.78
CA HIS A 73 -9.84 -3.59 11.13
C HIS A 73 -9.88 -4.74 12.13
N TRP A 74 -9.11 -5.80 11.88
CA TRP A 74 -9.07 -6.98 12.75
C TRP A 74 -8.52 -6.65 14.13
N VAL A 75 -7.39 -5.95 14.22
CA VAL A 75 -6.79 -5.65 15.51
C VAL A 75 -7.69 -4.74 16.35
N PHE A 76 -8.43 -3.81 15.73
CA PHE A 76 -9.43 -2.98 16.43
C PHE A 76 -10.61 -3.81 16.95
N ARG A 77 -11.03 -4.82 16.18
CA ARG A 77 -12.11 -5.72 16.58
C ARG A 77 -11.69 -6.60 17.75
N GLU A 78 -10.48 -7.17 17.70
CA GLU A 78 -9.95 -7.99 18.80
C GLU A 78 -9.66 -7.15 20.04
N LEU A 79 -9.18 -5.92 19.89
CA LEU A 79 -9.02 -4.99 21.02
C LEU A 79 -10.38 -4.64 21.65
N SER A 80 -11.41 -4.39 20.83
CA SER A 80 -12.78 -4.18 21.32
C SER A 80 -13.28 -5.38 22.12
N ASP A 81 -13.11 -6.58 21.57
CA ASP A 81 -13.55 -7.83 22.19
C ASP A 81 -12.79 -8.13 23.50
N ALA A 82 -11.47 -7.96 23.50
CA ALA A 82 -10.64 -8.08 24.70
C ALA A 82 -11.06 -7.08 25.79
N CYS A 83 -11.41 -5.84 25.42
CA CYS A 83 -11.94 -4.85 26.36
C CYS A 83 -13.32 -5.24 26.90
N GLY A 84 -14.20 -5.77 26.05
CA GLY A 84 -15.52 -6.27 26.46
C GLY A 84 -15.44 -7.46 27.44
N LYS A 85 -14.47 -8.34 27.22
CA LYS A 85 -14.15 -9.49 28.09
C LYS A 85 -13.30 -9.12 29.32
N GLN A 86 -12.75 -7.90 29.34
CA GLN A 86 -11.78 -7.43 30.35
C GLN A 86 -10.56 -8.37 30.46
N ALA A 87 -10.15 -8.94 29.32
CA ALA A 87 -9.08 -9.94 29.23
C ALA A 87 -7.72 -9.25 29.01
N TRP A 88 -6.97 -9.02 30.09
CA TRP A 88 -5.68 -8.33 30.02
C TRP A 88 -4.66 -9.02 29.11
N ALA A 89 -4.58 -10.36 29.18
CA ALA A 89 -3.65 -11.14 28.35
C ALA A 89 -3.91 -10.89 26.86
N ASP A 90 -5.16 -11.07 26.41
CA ASP A 90 -5.55 -10.84 25.03
C ASP A 90 -5.35 -9.37 24.62
N TYR A 91 -5.72 -8.43 25.50
CA TYR A 91 -5.54 -7.01 25.24
C TYR A 91 -4.07 -6.63 25.01
N SER A 92 -3.17 -7.11 25.87
CA SER A 92 -1.73 -6.81 25.78
C SER A 92 -1.11 -7.34 24.49
N VAL A 93 -1.52 -8.52 24.05
CA VAL A 93 -1.09 -9.12 22.79
C VAL A 93 -1.58 -8.26 21.62
N HIS A 94 -2.88 -7.97 21.55
CA HIS A 94 -3.44 -7.21 20.44
C HIS A 94 -2.93 -5.76 20.39
N ARG A 95 -2.61 -5.15 21.53
CA ARG A 95 -1.90 -3.86 21.59
C ARG A 95 -0.52 -3.94 20.93
N ARG A 96 0.24 -4.99 21.21
CA ARG A 96 1.53 -5.23 20.56
C ARG A 96 1.38 -5.47 19.06
N ILE A 97 0.37 -6.24 18.65
CA ILE A 97 0.05 -6.44 17.22
C ILE A 97 -0.24 -5.11 16.53
N LEU A 98 -1.00 -4.21 17.18
CA LEU A 98 -1.28 -2.88 16.65
C LEU A 98 0.01 -2.08 16.42
N GLN A 99 0.98 -2.15 17.34
CA GLN A 99 2.30 -1.51 17.16
C GLN A 99 3.05 -2.08 15.96
N GLU A 100 3.06 -3.40 15.80
CA GLU A 100 3.72 -4.07 14.66
C GLU A 100 3.07 -3.69 13.32
N ILE A 101 1.73 -3.66 13.26
CA ILE A 101 0.98 -3.21 12.08
C ILE A 101 1.36 -1.77 11.72
N LEU A 102 1.52 -0.89 12.72
CA LEU A 102 1.90 0.50 12.50
C LEU A 102 3.34 0.63 11.96
N VAL A 103 4.27 -0.17 12.48
CA VAL A 103 5.67 -0.21 12.02
C VAL A 103 5.73 -0.70 10.56
N GLN A 104 5.06 -1.80 10.24
CA GLN A 104 4.97 -2.30 8.85
C GLN A 104 4.23 -1.31 7.95
N GLY A 105 3.17 -0.70 8.48
CA GLY A 105 2.40 0.33 7.82
C GLY A 105 3.26 1.52 7.41
N ARG A 106 4.27 1.90 8.20
CA ARG A 106 5.23 2.99 7.89
C ARG A 106 6.09 2.69 6.66
N GLU A 107 6.40 1.43 6.41
CA GLU A 107 7.24 0.98 5.29
C GLU A 107 6.50 0.95 3.95
N VAL A 108 5.16 1.10 3.97
CA VAL A 108 4.37 1.26 2.74
C VAL A 108 4.82 2.52 2.01
N THR A 109 5.36 2.36 0.82
CA THR A 109 5.82 3.44 -0.07
C THR A 109 4.66 4.36 -0.44
N LEU A 110 4.47 5.43 0.33
CA LEU A 110 3.38 6.39 0.14
C LEU A 110 3.40 7.05 -1.25
N GLN A 111 4.56 7.12 -1.88
CA GLN A 111 4.77 7.75 -3.19
C GLN A 111 4.13 6.97 -4.36
N SER A 112 3.83 5.68 -4.17
CA SER A 112 3.18 4.85 -5.19
C SER A 112 1.68 4.65 -4.97
N LEU A 113 1.11 5.22 -3.90
CA LEU A 113 -0.33 5.18 -3.62
C LEU A 113 -1.08 6.22 -4.44
N ASP A 114 -2.29 5.87 -4.89
CA ASP A 114 -3.22 6.86 -5.42
C ASP A 114 -3.76 7.77 -4.31
N GLY A 115 -4.40 8.89 -4.68
CA GLY A 115 -4.90 9.86 -3.70
C GLY A 115 -5.93 9.29 -2.69
N ARG A 116 -6.72 8.28 -3.07
CA ARG A 116 -7.72 7.66 -2.18
C ARG A 116 -7.06 6.69 -1.20
N SER A 117 -6.20 5.80 -1.68
CA SER A 117 -5.45 4.86 -0.84
C SER A 117 -4.48 5.60 0.08
N LEU A 118 -3.89 6.72 -0.36
CA LEU A 118 -3.08 7.58 0.48
C LEU A 118 -3.91 8.21 1.62
N ALA A 119 -5.08 8.77 1.31
CA ALA A 119 -5.97 9.34 2.32
C ALA A 119 -6.44 8.27 3.33
N MET A 120 -6.77 7.07 2.85
CA MET A 120 -7.12 5.93 3.69
C MET A 120 -5.97 5.58 4.65
N VAL A 121 -4.78 5.28 4.12
CA VAL A 121 -3.60 4.89 4.94
C VAL A 121 -3.24 6.00 5.93
N GLY A 122 -3.29 7.26 5.52
CA GLY A 122 -3.06 8.40 6.40
C GLY A 122 -4.06 8.46 7.56
N SER A 123 -5.35 8.33 7.27
CA SER A 123 -6.40 8.34 8.30
C SER A 123 -6.30 7.14 9.26
N LEU A 124 -6.02 5.95 8.73
CA LEU A 124 -5.85 4.74 9.53
C LEU A 124 -4.61 4.82 10.42
N ARG A 125 -3.50 5.40 9.94
CA ARG A 125 -2.32 5.65 10.79
C ARG A 125 -2.64 6.62 11.92
N ALA A 126 -3.39 7.69 11.65
CA ALA A 126 -3.77 8.64 12.70
C ALA A 126 -4.63 7.96 13.78
N ILE A 127 -5.62 7.13 13.37
CA ILE A 127 -6.45 6.34 14.29
C ILE A 127 -5.59 5.34 15.08
N ALA A 128 -4.64 4.68 14.43
CA ALA A 128 -3.75 3.71 15.07
C ALA A 128 -2.86 4.36 16.15
N VAL A 129 -2.31 5.55 15.86
CA VAL A 129 -1.49 6.29 16.82
C VAL A 129 -2.33 6.76 18.01
N GLU A 130 -3.50 7.34 17.76
CA GLU A 130 -4.45 7.72 18.82
C GLU A 130 -4.81 6.51 19.70
N ALA A 131 -5.10 5.36 19.09
CA ALA A 131 -5.38 4.13 19.83
C ALA A 131 -4.20 3.67 20.68
N LEU A 132 -2.97 3.76 20.17
CA LEU A 132 -1.77 3.42 20.94
C LEU A 132 -1.58 4.35 22.14
N GLU A 133 -1.78 5.65 21.97
CA GLU A 133 -1.69 6.61 23.08
C GLU A 133 -2.70 6.31 24.19
N ILE A 134 -3.97 6.04 23.81
CA ILE A 134 -5.03 5.71 24.76
C ILE A 134 -4.76 4.35 25.43
N THR A 135 -4.27 3.35 24.67
CA THR A 135 -3.93 2.02 25.22
C THR A 135 -2.67 2.03 26.09
N GLU A 136 -1.75 2.97 25.89
CA GLU A 136 -0.56 3.13 26.72
C GLU A 136 -0.89 3.72 28.08
N ALA A 137 -1.86 4.64 28.14
CA ALA A 137 -2.42 5.11 29.40
C ALA A 137 -3.11 3.98 30.20
N HIS A 138 -3.52 2.90 29.53
CA HIS A 138 -4.11 1.72 30.15
C HIS A 138 -3.01 0.75 30.66
N GLY A 139 -2.72 0.81 31.96
CA GLY A 139 -1.68 -0.01 32.61
C GLY A 139 -2.22 -1.24 33.37
N GLU A 140 -1.38 -2.27 33.49
CA GLU A 140 -1.69 -3.55 34.16
C GLU A 140 -2.12 -3.36 35.62
N ALA A 141 -1.52 -2.39 36.31
CA ALA A 141 -1.80 -2.07 37.71
C ALA A 141 -3.12 -1.28 37.92
N GLY A 142 -3.77 -0.81 36.86
CA GLY A 142 -4.99 0.02 36.90
C GLY A 142 -6.28 -0.80 36.89
N HIS A 143 -6.46 -1.69 37.87
CA HIS A 143 -7.47 -2.76 37.90
C HIS A 143 -8.97 -2.36 37.84
N THR A 144 -9.39 -1.12 37.62
CA THR A 144 -10.82 -0.75 37.76
C THR A 144 -11.36 0.40 36.90
N GLY A 145 -10.63 0.90 35.91
CA GLY A 145 -10.99 2.22 35.32
C GLY A 145 -11.80 2.25 34.03
N GLN A 146 -11.23 1.74 32.93
CA GLN A 146 -11.56 2.30 31.61
C GLN A 146 -11.85 1.26 30.54
N TRP A 147 -12.06 -0.02 30.90
CA TRP A 147 -12.38 -1.08 29.93
C TRP A 147 -13.58 -0.73 29.04
N LEU A 148 -14.65 -0.19 29.65
CA LEU A 148 -15.84 0.24 28.91
C LEU A 148 -15.54 1.43 27.99
N GLU A 149 -14.71 2.37 28.43
CA GLU A 149 -14.32 3.54 27.61
C GLU A 149 -13.46 3.11 26.42
N LEU A 150 -12.50 2.20 26.63
CA LEU A 150 -11.70 1.59 25.58
C LEU A 150 -12.56 0.79 24.60
N HIS A 151 -13.46 -0.05 25.11
CA HIS A 151 -14.40 -0.81 24.28
C HIS A 151 -15.23 0.14 23.38
N ASN A 152 -15.81 1.18 23.97
CA ASN A 152 -16.57 2.19 23.23
C ASN A 152 -15.72 2.94 22.21
N TYR A 153 -14.45 3.24 22.53
CA TYR A 153 -13.52 3.86 21.60
C TYR A 153 -13.30 2.97 20.37
N PHE A 154 -12.95 1.69 20.56
CA PHE A 154 -12.71 0.75 19.47
C PHE A 154 -13.97 0.50 18.64
N GLU A 155 -15.11 0.23 19.28
CA GLU A 155 -16.42 0.07 18.62
C GLU A 155 -16.77 1.27 17.74
N LYS A 156 -16.54 2.49 18.23
CA LYS A 156 -16.85 3.72 17.48
C LYS A 156 -15.96 3.88 16.25
N ARG A 157 -14.73 3.36 16.27
CA ARG A 157 -13.78 3.46 15.14
C ARG A 157 -14.00 2.37 14.09
N LEU A 158 -14.51 1.19 14.46
CA LEU A 158 -14.74 0.07 13.52
C LEU A 158 -15.56 0.44 12.26
N PRO A 159 -16.69 1.16 12.35
CA PRO A 159 -17.45 1.60 11.18
C PRO A 159 -16.66 2.51 10.23
N SER A 160 -15.76 3.34 10.76
CA SER A 160 -14.94 4.22 9.92
C SER A 160 -13.88 3.45 9.15
N ILE A 161 -13.29 2.42 9.79
CA ILE A 161 -12.31 1.54 9.15
C ILE A 161 -13.00 0.67 8.10
N SER A 162 -14.18 0.11 8.39
CA SER A 162 -14.95 -0.70 7.44
C SER A 162 -15.45 0.12 6.24
N ALA A 163 -15.81 1.39 6.44
CA ALA A 163 -16.18 2.30 5.36
C ALA A 163 -15.00 2.53 4.39
N TRP A 164 -13.79 2.73 4.92
CA TRP A 164 -12.58 2.87 4.11
C TRP A 164 -12.25 1.61 3.31
N LEU A 165 -12.34 0.46 3.95
CA LEU A 165 -12.19 -0.86 3.35
C LEU A 165 -13.17 -1.06 2.18
N SER A 166 -14.43 -0.74 2.40
CA SER A 166 -15.49 -0.83 1.38
C SER A 166 -15.26 0.16 0.23
N ALA A 167 -14.87 1.41 0.53
CA ALA A 167 -14.59 2.44 -0.45
C ALA A 167 -13.36 2.16 -1.35
N THR A 168 -12.48 1.27 -0.92
CA THR A 168 -11.29 0.82 -1.67
C THR A 168 -11.45 -0.57 -2.29
N GLY A 169 -12.64 -1.17 -2.20
CA GLY A 169 -12.96 -2.46 -2.82
C GLY A 169 -12.48 -3.69 -2.03
N ASN A 170 -12.15 -3.51 -0.75
CA ASN A 170 -11.73 -4.58 0.17
C ASN A 170 -12.71 -4.66 1.35
N PRO A 171 -13.98 -5.03 1.17
CA PRO A 171 -14.93 -5.08 2.29
C PRO A 171 -14.43 -5.99 3.42
N PRO A 172 -14.67 -5.64 4.70
CA PRO A 172 -14.24 -6.46 5.81
C PRO A 172 -14.89 -7.84 5.77
N GLU A 173 -14.09 -8.89 6.00
CA GLU A 173 -14.59 -10.27 6.07
C GLU A 173 -15.42 -10.48 7.35
N THR A 174 -16.47 -11.30 7.27
CA THR A 174 -17.35 -11.61 8.40
C THR A 174 -16.76 -12.65 9.37
N SER A 175 -15.74 -13.38 8.93
CA SER A 175 -15.00 -14.38 9.71
C SER A 175 -13.51 -14.07 9.61
N GLY A 176 -12.86 -13.93 10.76
CA GLY A 176 -11.51 -13.38 10.82
C GLY A 176 -10.40 -14.30 10.41
N PRO A 177 -9.30 -13.74 9.88
CA PRO A 177 -8.10 -14.51 9.68
C PRO A 177 -7.52 -14.82 11.06
N THR A 178 -7.34 -16.11 11.33
CA THR A 178 -6.54 -16.60 12.46
C THR A 178 -5.07 -16.17 12.37
N ASP A 179 -4.63 -15.70 11.19
CA ASP A 179 -3.29 -15.20 10.88
C ASP A 179 -3.39 -13.80 10.25
N TYR A 180 -2.92 -12.76 10.94
CA TYR A 180 -2.80 -11.43 10.32
C TYR A 180 -1.95 -11.48 9.05
N ALA A 181 -2.49 -10.98 7.93
CA ALA A 181 -1.85 -11.10 6.63
C ALA A 181 -0.51 -10.33 6.61
N GLY A 182 0.61 -11.04 6.42
CA GLY A 182 1.95 -10.45 6.34
C GLY A 182 2.71 -10.33 7.67
N LEU A 183 2.11 -10.70 8.81
CA LEU A 183 2.77 -10.69 10.13
C LEU A 183 3.48 -12.02 10.49
N ARG A 184 3.61 -12.95 9.54
CA ARG A 184 4.11 -14.32 9.75
C ARG A 184 5.58 -14.45 10.22
N THR A 185 6.33 -13.36 10.36
CA THR A 185 7.74 -13.43 10.79
C THR A 185 7.99 -13.11 12.26
N SER A 186 7.06 -12.47 12.99
CA SER A 186 7.28 -12.07 14.39
C SER A 186 6.63 -12.99 15.44
N PHE A 187 5.52 -13.66 15.13
CA PHE A 187 4.78 -14.48 16.12
C PHE A 187 5.28 -15.92 16.28
N GLY A 188 6.09 -16.43 15.35
CA GLY A 188 6.69 -17.77 15.45
C GLY A 188 7.64 -17.94 16.65
N GLN A 189 8.10 -16.84 17.26
CA GLN A 189 8.93 -16.86 18.47
C GLN A 189 8.14 -16.74 19.78
N LEU A 190 6.86 -16.36 19.74
CA LEU A 190 6.03 -16.22 20.95
C LEU A 190 5.33 -17.54 21.35
N GLY A 191 5.41 -18.57 20.50
CA GLY A 191 4.77 -19.88 20.70
C GLY A 191 5.72 -21.01 21.09
N ASN A 192 6.98 -20.74 21.43
CA ASN A 192 7.92 -21.76 21.89
C ASN A 192 8.30 -21.49 23.35
N PRO A 193 7.85 -22.31 24.33
CA PRO A 193 8.37 -22.25 25.69
C PRO A 193 9.86 -22.66 25.76
#